data_AF-A0A074WNN5-F1
#
_entry.id   AF-A0A074WNN5-F1
#
_cell.length_a   1.000
_cell.length_b   1.000
_cell.length_c   1.000
_cell.angle_alpha   90.00
_cell.angle_beta   90.00
_cell.angle_gamma   90.00
#
_symmetry.space_group_name_H-M   'P 1'
#
loop_
_entity.id
_entity.type
_entity.pdbx_description
1 polymer ?
#
loop_
_entity_poly.entity_id
_entity_poly.type
_entity_poly.pdbx_seq_one_letter_code
_entity_poly.pdbx_strand_id
1 'polypeptide(L)'
;CAPQPGGLGPHITPDTVSAFKQYMPFQSMSLNNTYVPNYTNIFTNLTAAANLNNYLGLYYLPSYSPSACAAKCNELSTCNSFNIYVERDPSQNPTKNDSSAPTVWGYWCPNPASIINYVCALWADGMYNSSATNYGQYRGGDFEVVIVGSNGFVK
;
A
#
# COMPACT_ATOMS: atom_id res chain seq x y z
N CYS A 1 -18.54 9.62 2.05
CA CYS A 1 -17.31 10.35 1.68
C CYS A 1 -16.43 10.77 2.86
N ALA A 2 -16.31 9.95 3.91
CA ALA A 2 -15.44 10.29 5.04
C ALA A 2 -13.97 10.32 4.63
N PRO A 3 -13.15 11.32 5.02
CA PRO A 3 -11.72 11.36 4.71
C PRO A 3 -11.00 10.06 5.06
N GLN A 4 -10.11 9.58 4.20
CA GLN A 4 -9.25 8.44 4.48
C GLN A 4 -7.90 8.93 5.05
N PRO A 5 -7.27 8.16 5.95
CA PRO A 5 -5.94 8.49 6.47
C PRO A 5 -4.85 8.33 5.41
N GLY A 6 -3.70 8.97 5.62
CA GLY A 6 -2.51 8.85 4.75
C GLY A 6 -2.34 10.05 3.81
N GLY A 7 -1.92 9.77 2.58
CA GLY A 7 -1.62 10.79 1.55
C GLY A 7 -0.26 11.45 1.72
N LEU A 8 0.75 10.67 2.10
CA LEU A 8 2.12 11.14 2.31
C LEU A 8 2.97 11.11 1.02
N GLY A 9 2.50 10.41 -0.02
CA GLY A 9 3.15 10.35 -1.32
C GLY A 9 2.80 11.54 -2.24
N PRO A 10 3.44 11.63 -3.42
CA PRO A 10 3.18 12.68 -4.38
C PRO A 10 1.79 12.54 -5.01
N HIS A 11 1.19 13.66 -5.41
CA HIS A 11 0.01 13.65 -6.27
C HIS A 11 0.40 13.33 -7.71
N ILE A 12 -0.30 12.39 -8.34
CA ILE A 12 -0.05 12.00 -9.75
C ILE A 12 -0.95 12.79 -10.67
N THR A 13 -0.40 13.32 -11.76
CA THR A 13 -1.15 14.08 -12.77
C THR A 13 -0.85 13.52 -14.16
N PRO A 14 -1.88 13.07 -14.90
CA PRO A 14 -3.30 13.02 -14.52
C PRO A 14 -3.59 11.97 -13.43
N ASP A 15 -4.57 12.22 -12.56
CA ASP A 15 -4.99 11.28 -11.50
C ASP A 15 -5.77 10.10 -12.08
N THR A 16 -5.04 9.15 -12.65
CA THR A 16 -5.57 7.95 -13.28
C THR A 16 -4.77 6.74 -12.84
N VAL A 17 -5.40 5.56 -12.87
CA VAL A 17 -4.74 4.27 -12.60
C VAL A 17 -3.55 4.06 -13.54
N SER A 18 -3.71 4.40 -14.82
CA SER A 18 -2.65 4.24 -15.83
C SER A 18 -1.43 5.11 -15.52
N ALA A 19 -1.66 6.40 -15.23
CA ALA A 19 -0.57 7.32 -14.88
C ALA A 19 0.13 6.90 -13.57
N PHE A 20 -0.62 6.45 -12.56
CA PHE A 20 -0.05 5.92 -11.32
C PHE A 20 0.83 4.70 -11.58
N LYS A 21 0.33 3.72 -12.35
CA LYS A 21 1.07 2.49 -12.68
C LYS A 21 2.35 2.75 -13.47
N GLN A 22 2.35 3.79 -14.31
CA GLN A 22 3.49 4.16 -15.17
C GLN A 22 4.44 5.21 -14.54
N TYR A 23 4.19 5.64 -13.30
CA TYR A 23 4.98 6.69 -12.66
C TYR A 23 6.37 6.21 -12.24
N MET A 24 7.35 6.35 -13.15
CA MET A 24 8.73 5.86 -13.05
C MET A 24 9.44 6.04 -11.70
N PRO A 25 9.23 7.13 -10.93
CA PRO A 25 9.83 7.25 -9.60
C PRO A 25 9.41 6.15 -8.61
N PHE A 26 8.19 5.60 -8.72
CA PHE A 26 7.74 4.50 -7.87
C PHE A 26 8.46 3.18 -8.19
N GLN A 27 8.74 2.91 -9.46
CA GLN A 27 9.56 1.75 -9.84
C GLN A 27 11.02 1.97 -9.48
N SER A 28 11.52 3.20 -9.64
CA SER A 28 12.93 3.52 -9.34
C SER A 28 13.23 3.38 -7.85
N MET A 29 12.34 3.83 -6.96
CA MET A 29 12.54 3.69 -5.52
C MET A 29 12.52 2.24 -5.05
N SER A 30 11.64 1.40 -5.59
CA SER A 30 11.58 -0.01 -5.22
C SER A 30 12.82 -0.78 -5.71
N LEU A 31 13.27 -0.51 -6.93
CA LEU A 31 14.49 -1.11 -7.51
C LEU A 31 15.77 -0.69 -6.78
N ASN A 32 15.82 0.54 -6.25
CA ASN A 32 17.01 1.06 -5.57
C ASN A 32 17.06 0.76 -4.07
N ASN A 33 15.95 0.31 -3.46
CA ASN A 33 15.88 0.01 -2.02
C ASN A 33 15.58 -1.49 -1.80
N THR A 34 16.55 -2.33 -2.11
CA THR A 34 16.45 -3.80 -2.04
C THR A 34 17.29 -4.42 -0.92
N TYR A 35 18.08 -3.62 -0.20
CA TYR A 35 18.92 -4.06 0.90
C TYR A 35 18.39 -3.57 2.25
N VAL A 36 18.28 -4.50 3.20
CA VAL A 36 17.95 -4.25 4.59
C VAL A 36 18.78 -5.20 5.46
N PRO A 37 19.55 -4.73 6.45
CA PRO A 37 20.33 -5.60 7.32
C PRO A 37 19.46 -6.63 8.05
N ASN A 38 19.91 -7.89 8.08
CA ASN A 38 19.21 -9.04 8.68
C ASN A 38 17.89 -9.42 8.00
N TYR A 39 17.69 -9.00 6.76
CA TYR A 39 16.55 -9.44 5.94
C TYR A 39 17.03 -9.87 4.55
N THR A 40 16.42 -10.94 4.06
CA THR A 40 16.53 -11.38 2.67
C THR A 40 15.42 -10.73 1.85
N ASN A 41 15.78 -10.09 0.74
CA ASN A 41 14.79 -9.61 -0.23
C ASN A 41 14.28 -10.80 -1.06
N ILE A 42 12.95 -11.01 -1.04
CA ILE A 42 12.30 -12.16 -1.68
C ILE A 42 11.76 -11.81 -3.06
N PHE A 43 11.25 -10.59 -3.20
CA PHE A 43 10.80 -10.04 -4.47
C PHE A 43 10.98 -8.54 -4.48
N THR A 44 11.11 -7.98 -5.67
CA THR A 44 11.34 -6.57 -5.89
C THR A 44 10.45 -6.06 -7.01
N ASN A 45 9.91 -4.85 -6.80
CA ASN A 45 9.17 -4.07 -7.79
C ASN A 45 7.98 -4.81 -8.43
N LEU A 46 7.23 -5.59 -7.65
CA LEU A 46 6.00 -6.21 -8.13
C LEU A 46 4.83 -5.20 -8.11
N THR A 47 3.77 -5.53 -8.86
CA THR A 47 2.51 -4.75 -8.92
C THR A 47 1.40 -5.37 -8.05
N ALA A 48 1.80 -6.09 -7.01
CA ALA A 48 0.91 -6.69 -6.03
C ALA A 48 1.56 -6.66 -4.64
N ALA A 49 0.76 -6.43 -3.61
CA ALA A 49 1.18 -6.57 -2.22
C ALA A 49 1.11 -8.03 -1.78
N ALA A 50 1.87 -8.34 -0.74
CA ALA A 50 1.80 -9.62 -0.07
C ALA A 50 0.43 -9.84 0.58
N ASN A 51 -0.09 -11.07 0.50
CA ASN A 51 -1.28 -11.51 1.20
C ASN A 51 -0.96 -12.85 1.89
N LEU A 52 -0.87 -12.83 3.21
CA LEU A 52 -0.56 -14.00 4.05
C LEU A 52 -1.63 -14.15 5.15
N ASN A 53 -1.52 -15.16 6.01
CA ASN A 53 -2.52 -15.44 7.04
C ASN A 53 -2.28 -14.62 8.31
N ASN A 54 -1.05 -14.62 8.83
CA ASN A 54 -0.74 -14.03 10.12
C ASN A 54 -0.33 -12.56 9.99
N TYR A 55 -1.31 -11.71 9.65
CA TYR A 55 -1.16 -10.27 9.56
C TYR A 55 -0.95 -9.61 10.92
N LEU A 56 0.05 -8.73 11.04
CA LEU A 56 0.38 -8.04 12.29
C LEU A 56 0.00 -6.56 12.29
N GLY A 57 -0.24 -5.96 11.12
CA GLY A 57 -0.64 -4.57 10.99
C GLY A 57 0.01 -3.85 9.81
N LEU A 58 -0.44 -2.62 9.56
CA LEU A 58 0.15 -1.73 8.57
C LEU A 58 0.55 -0.38 9.17
N TYR A 59 1.51 0.26 8.51
CA TYR A 59 1.94 1.63 8.77
C TYR A 59 2.04 2.40 7.47
N TYR A 60 1.59 3.65 7.48
CA TYR A 60 1.88 4.60 6.40
C TYR A 60 3.19 5.33 6.73
N LEU A 61 4.17 5.20 5.85
CA LEU A 61 5.48 5.80 6.01
C LEU A 61 5.54 7.15 5.28
N PRO A 62 6.35 8.11 5.78
CA PRO A 62 6.56 9.40 5.10
C PRO A 62 7.34 9.29 3.79
N SER A 63 8.05 8.17 3.58
CA SER A 63 8.79 7.87 2.36
C SER A 63 8.86 6.36 2.14
N TYR A 64 9.21 5.94 0.92
CA TYR A 64 9.50 4.54 0.63
C TYR A 64 10.83 4.14 1.27
N SER A 65 10.77 3.56 2.47
CA SER A 65 11.95 3.18 3.27
C SER A 65 11.80 1.76 3.82
N PRO A 66 12.41 0.76 3.17
CA PRO A 66 12.43 -0.61 3.70
C PRO A 66 13.10 -0.70 5.08
N SER A 67 14.10 0.13 5.36
CA SER A 67 14.75 0.17 6.68
C SER A 67 13.81 0.69 7.78
N ALA A 68 12.98 1.70 7.50
CA ALA A 68 11.95 2.14 8.44
C ALA A 68 10.86 1.08 8.66
N CYS A 69 10.48 0.35 7.61
CA CYS A 69 9.53 -0.76 7.74
C CYS A 69 10.11 -1.93 8.54
N ALA A 70 11.39 -2.26 8.32
CA ALA A 70 12.12 -3.24 9.10
C ALA A 70 12.21 -2.86 10.59
N ALA A 71 12.42 -1.57 10.89
CA ALA A 71 12.40 -1.09 12.28
C ALA A 71 11.06 -1.39 12.96
N LYS A 72 9.93 -1.17 12.27
CA LYS A 72 8.59 -1.53 12.77
C LYS A 72 8.42 -3.04 12.98
N CYS A 73 8.93 -3.85 12.06
CA CYS A 73 8.95 -5.31 12.22
C CYS A 73 9.84 -5.75 13.39
N ASN A 74 10.95 -5.08 13.64
CA ASN A 74 11.87 -5.41 14.74
C ASN A 74 11.33 -5.03 16.13
N GLU A 75 10.39 -4.09 16.22
CA GLU A 75 9.65 -3.78 17.45
C GLU A 75 8.77 -4.96 17.92
N LEU A 76 8.43 -5.89 17.02
CA LEU A 76 7.57 -7.04 17.29
C LEU A 76 8.38 -8.34 17.23
N SER A 77 8.51 -9.03 18.36
CA SER A 77 9.20 -10.33 18.42
C SER A 77 8.55 -11.40 17.52
N THR A 78 7.26 -11.26 17.23
CA THR A 78 6.49 -12.16 16.36
C THR A 78 6.60 -11.83 14.87
N CYS A 79 7.14 -10.67 14.48
CA CYS A 79 7.24 -10.30 13.08
C CYS A 79 8.39 -11.03 12.40
N ASN A 80 8.09 -11.74 11.31
CA ASN A 80 9.04 -12.54 10.55
C ASN A 80 9.31 -11.95 9.17
N SER A 81 8.35 -11.23 8.60
CA SER A 81 8.49 -10.62 7.29
C SER A 81 7.71 -9.31 7.19
N PHE A 82 8.07 -8.51 6.20
CA PHE A 82 7.33 -7.30 5.86
C PHE A 82 7.29 -7.09 4.35
N ASN A 83 6.25 -6.39 3.90
CA ASN A 83 6.11 -5.93 2.53
C ASN A 83 5.96 -4.41 2.54
N ILE A 84 6.79 -3.74 1.74
CA ILE A 84 6.68 -2.30 1.49
C ILE A 84 6.27 -2.07 0.04
N TYR A 85 5.29 -1.20 -0.17
CA TYR A 85 4.73 -0.94 -1.49
C TYR A 85 4.13 0.47 -1.59
N VAL A 86 3.87 0.92 -2.82
CA VAL A 86 3.14 2.16 -3.09
C VAL A 86 1.70 1.81 -3.46
N GLU A 87 0.74 2.41 -2.77
CA GLU A 87 -0.69 2.18 -2.97
C GLU A 87 -1.40 3.48 -3.40
N ARG A 88 -2.25 3.36 -4.42
CA ARG A 88 -3.21 4.42 -4.79
C ARG A 88 -4.49 4.19 -4.02
N ASP A 89 -4.78 5.06 -3.07
CA ASP A 89 -5.96 5.00 -2.21
C ASP A 89 -6.92 6.15 -2.49
N PRO A 90 -8.21 6.01 -2.17
CA PRO A 90 -9.15 7.12 -2.32
C PRO A 90 -8.96 8.13 -1.17
N SER A 91 -8.94 9.43 -1.46
CA SER A 91 -8.86 10.49 -0.43
C SER A 91 -10.05 10.49 0.54
N GLN A 92 -11.17 9.92 0.12
CA GLN A 92 -12.40 9.79 0.89
C GLN A 92 -12.97 8.39 0.70
N ASN A 93 -13.68 7.84 1.68
CA ASN A 93 -14.34 6.54 1.53
C ASN A 93 -15.34 6.62 0.36
N PRO A 94 -15.16 5.86 -0.73
CA PRO A 94 -16.05 5.92 -1.88
C PRO A 94 -17.46 5.42 -1.52
N THR A 95 -18.49 6.19 -1.88
CA THR A 95 -19.90 5.87 -1.59
C THR A 95 -20.83 6.31 -2.72
N LYS A 96 -21.94 5.58 -2.93
CA LYS A 96 -22.92 5.81 -4.01
C LYS A 96 -24.34 6.05 -3.48
N ASN A 97 -24.47 6.81 -2.39
CA ASN A 97 -25.72 6.94 -1.63
C ASN A 97 -26.29 5.59 -1.15
N ASP A 98 -25.40 4.62 -0.91
CA ASP A 98 -25.68 3.24 -0.52
C ASP A 98 -25.65 3.02 1.00
N SER A 99 -25.39 4.07 1.77
CA SER A 99 -25.40 4.06 3.23
C SER A 99 -26.48 5.01 3.77
N SER A 100 -27.23 4.54 4.76
CA SER A 100 -28.18 5.34 5.55
C SER A 100 -27.60 5.77 6.90
N ALA A 101 -26.33 5.44 7.19
CA ALA A 101 -25.68 5.80 8.45
C ALA A 101 -25.43 7.32 8.50
N PRO A 102 -25.79 8.03 9.58
CA PRO A 102 -25.57 9.46 9.70
C PRO A 102 -24.11 9.85 9.47
N THR A 103 -23.86 10.80 8.55
CA THR A 103 -22.52 11.33 8.28
C THR A 103 -22.57 12.80 7.89
N VAL A 104 -21.52 13.55 8.27
CA VAL A 104 -21.34 14.97 7.90
C VAL A 104 -20.63 15.14 6.55
N TRP A 105 -20.06 14.07 6.00
CA TRP A 105 -19.18 14.13 4.84
C TRP A 105 -19.91 13.99 3.50
N GLY A 106 -21.23 13.79 3.52
CA GLY A 106 -22.01 13.50 2.32
C GLY A 106 -21.97 12.03 1.91
N TYR A 107 -22.93 11.66 1.06
CA TYR A 107 -23.22 10.27 0.67
C TYR A 107 -22.82 9.93 -0.77
N TRP A 108 -22.46 10.93 -1.59
CA TRP A 108 -22.10 10.74 -2.99
C TRP A 108 -20.65 11.15 -3.30
N CYS A 109 -19.79 10.15 -3.49
CA CYS A 109 -18.40 10.27 -3.95
C CYS A 109 -17.92 8.92 -4.50
N PRO A 110 -18.47 8.47 -5.64
CA PRO A 110 -18.12 7.17 -6.20
C PRO A 110 -16.63 7.01 -6.53
N ASN A 111 -16.00 8.09 -6.99
CA ASN A 111 -14.60 8.10 -7.43
C ASN A 111 -13.91 9.39 -6.96
N PRO A 112 -13.56 9.50 -5.67
CA PRO A 112 -12.87 10.68 -5.14
C PRO A 112 -11.44 10.77 -5.68
N ALA A 113 -10.79 11.93 -5.53
CA ALA A 113 -9.38 12.10 -5.87
C ALA A 113 -8.51 11.08 -5.13
N SER A 114 -7.41 10.64 -5.73
CA SER A 114 -6.49 9.71 -5.07
C SER A 114 -5.55 10.40 -4.09
N ILE A 115 -5.16 9.62 -3.08
CA ILE A 115 -3.99 9.85 -2.24
C ILE A 115 -3.00 8.71 -2.48
N ILE A 116 -1.71 9.02 -2.35
CA ILE A 116 -0.66 8.02 -2.52
C ILE A 116 -0.05 7.70 -1.17
N ASN A 117 0.10 6.40 -0.90
CA ASN A 117 0.59 5.87 0.37
C ASN A 117 1.83 4.99 0.16
N TYR A 118 2.84 5.18 1.00
CA TYR A 118 3.93 4.22 1.18
C TYR A 118 3.54 3.28 2.32
N VAL A 119 3.08 2.09 1.97
CA VAL A 119 2.53 1.14 2.93
C VAL A 119 3.61 0.17 3.38
N CYS A 120 3.72 -0.03 4.69
CA CYS A 120 4.52 -1.05 5.34
C CYS A 120 3.58 -2.04 6.02
N ALA A 121 3.43 -3.24 5.45
CA ALA A 121 2.61 -4.32 5.99
C ALA A 121 3.50 -5.36 6.68
N LEU A 122 3.16 -5.72 7.92
CA LEU A 122 3.92 -6.64 8.76
C LEU A 122 3.21 -8.00 8.87
N TRP A 123 4.01 -9.07 8.90
CA TRP A 123 3.51 -10.44 8.94
C TRP A 123 4.33 -11.30 9.89
N ALA A 124 3.66 -12.21 10.60
CA ALA A 124 4.33 -13.25 11.39
C ALA A 124 4.78 -14.43 10.52
N ASP A 125 4.21 -14.56 9.33
CA ASP A 125 4.59 -15.59 8.36
C ASP A 125 5.88 -15.21 7.62
N GLY A 126 6.61 -16.23 7.14
CA GLY A 126 7.63 -16.03 6.10
C GLY A 126 6.97 -15.71 4.76
N MET A 127 7.66 -14.96 3.91
CA MET A 127 7.16 -14.51 2.61
C MET A 127 7.86 -15.24 1.46
N TYR A 128 7.13 -15.50 0.39
CA TYR A 128 7.63 -16.07 -0.85
C TYR A 128 7.26 -15.16 -2.03
N ASN A 129 7.88 -15.38 -3.19
CA ASN A 129 7.50 -14.62 -4.39
C ASN A 129 6.01 -14.81 -4.75
N SER A 130 5.45 -15.99 -4.49
CA SER A 130 4.02 -16.29 -4.66
C SER A 130 3.10 -15.65 -3.63
N SER A 131 3.63 -14.99 -2.60
CA SER A 131 2.81 -14.28 -1.61
C SER A 131 2.25 -12.96 -2.16
N ALA A 132 2.83 -12.41 -3.22
CA ALA A 132 2.39 -11.15 -3.82
C ALA A 132 1.16 -11.34 -4.71
N THR A 133 -0.03 -11.44 -4.10
CA THR A 133 -1.29 -11.77 -4.78
C THR A 133 -2.38 -10.71 -4.60
N ASN A 134 -2.16 -9.70 -3.75
CA ASN A 134 -3.10 -8.59 -3.62
C ASN A 134 -2.80 -7.52 -4.68
N TYR A 135 -3.56 -7.53 -5.77
CA TYR A 135 -3.42 -6.56 -6.88
C TYR A 135 -4.19 -5.25 -6.64
N GLY A 136 -4.80 -5.09 -5.47
CA GLY A 136 -5.80 -4.07 -5.20
C GLY A 136 -7.19 -4.50 -5.61
N GLN A 137 -8.15 -3.57 -5.56
CA GLN A 137 -9.57 -3.85 -5.74
C GLN A 137 -10.35 -2.57 -6.03
N TYR A 138 -11.55 -2.73 -6.59
CA TYR A 138 -12.50 -1.63 -6.68
C TYR A 138 -13.15 -1.36 -5.32
N ARG A 139 -13.20 -0.08 -4.92
CA ARG A 139 -13.90 0.41 -3.72
C ARG A 139 -15.08 1.28 -4.13
N GLY A 140 -16.26 0.99 -3.58
CA GLY A 140 -17.51 1.68 -3.95
C GLY A 140 -17.91 1.52 -5.43
N GLY A 141 -17.29 0.56 -6.13
CA GLY A 141 -17.53 0.23 -7.54
C GLY A 141 -16.72 1.02 -8.56
N ASP A 142 -16.31 2.26 -8.28
CA ASP A 142 -15.70 3.14 -9.29
C ASP A 142 -14.24 3.53 -9.01
N PHE A 143 -13.81 3.56 -7.75
CA PHE A 143 -12.41 3.85 -7.42
C PHE A 143 -11.58 2.56 -7.44
N GLU A 144 -10.59 2.46 -8.32
CA GLU A 144 -9.64 1.33 -8.34
C GLU A 144 -8.44 1.63 -7.43
N VAL A 145 -8.30 0.84 -6.36
CA VAL A 145 -7.08 0.76 -5.56
C VAL A 145 -6.10 -0.11 -6.32
N VAL A 146 -4.87 0.38 -6.48
CA VAL A 146 -3.81 -0.32 -7.21
C VAL A 146 -2.46 -0.19 -6.52
N ILE A 147 -1.62 -1.20 -6.71
CA ILE A 147 -0.33 -1.34 -6.02
C ILE A 147 0.81 -1.37 -7.05
N VAL A 148 1.91 -0.69 -6.74
CA VAL A 148 3.17 -0.76 -7.49
C VAL A 148 4.37 -0.72 -6.56
N GLY A 149 5.56 -0.99 -7.10
CA GLY A 149 6.81 -0.85 -6.36
C GLY A 149 6.87 -1.73 -5.13
N SER A 150 6.29 -2.93 -5.18
CA SER A 150 6.18 -3.82 -4.04
C SER A 150 7.45 -4.64 -3.84
N ASN A 151 8.07 -4.51 -2.67
CA ASN A 151 9.22 -5.30 -2.23
C ASN A 151 8.87 -6.12 -0.99
N GLY A 152 9.28 -7.39 -0.96
CA GLY A 152 9.08 -8.31 0.15
C GLY A 152 10.39 -8.67 0.83
N PHE A 153 10.39 -8.71 2.16
CA PHE A 153 11.57 -8.97 2.97
C PHE A 153 11.26 -9.95 4.10
N VAL A 154 12.15 -10.91 4.34
CA VAL A 154 12.01 -11.95 5.38
C VAL A 154 13.30 -11.99 6.22
N LYS A 155 13.18 -12.19 7.53
CA LYS A 155 14.33 -12.34 8.44
C LYS A 155 15.15 -13.60 8.13
#